data_AF-A0A8K9X5A5-F1
#
_entry.id   AF-A0A8K9X5A5-F1
#
_cell.length_a   1.000
_cell.length_b   1.000
_cell.length_c   1.000
_cell.angle_alpha   90.00
_cell.angle_beta   90.00
_cell.angle_gamma   90.00
#
_symmetry.space_group_name_H-M   'P 1'
#
loop_
_entity.id
_entity.type
_entity.pdbx_description
1 polymer ?
#
loop_
_entity_poly.entity_id
_entity_poly.type
_entity_poly.pdbx_seq_one_letter_code
_entity_poly.pdbx_strand_id
1 'polypeptide(L)'
;MFVTYCKKCKRHQLHKVTQYKKGKDSLYAQGKRRYDRKQSGYGGQTKPIFRKKAKTTKKIVLRLECVEPNCRAKRMVPIKRCKHFELGGDKKRKVSKHKLSFQLSTETLLFLAYVYSASGKGCVFALEP
;
A
#
# COMPACT_ATOMS: atom_id res chain seq x y z
N MET A 1 -4.00 12.73 -6.71
CA MET A 1 -2.72 12.68 -7.45
C MET A 1 -1.61 13.21 -6.52
N PHE A 2 -0.32 12.89 -6.72
CA PHE A 2 0.76 13.28 -5.77
C PHE A 2 1.79 14.22 -6.43
N VAL A 3 2.00 15.41 -5.85
CA VAL A 3 3.04 16.36 -6.30
C VAL A 3 4.38 15.95 -5.71
N THR A 4 5.38 15.72 -6.56
CA THR A 4 6.72 15.34 -6.09
C THR A 4 7.78 15.63 -7.12
N TYR A 5 9.03 15.70 -6.68
CA TYR A 5 10.17 15.95 -7.54
C TYR A 5 10.34 14.84 -8.58
N CYS A 6 10.44 15.23 -9.85
CA CYS A 6 10.77 14.36 -10.96
C CYS A 6 12.24 14.54 -11.36
N LYS A 7 13.02 13.45 -11.34
CA LYS A 7 14.46 13.48 -11.68
C LYS A 7 14.74 13.87 -13.13
N LYS A 8 13.84 13.53 -14.07
CA LYS A 8 14.00 13.87 -15.49
C LYS A 8 13.65 15.33 -15.79
N CYS A 9 12.50 15.80 -15.29
CA CYS A 9 12.07 17.20 -15.50
C CYS A 9 12.80 18.19 -14.57
N LYS A 10 13.53 17.69 -13.55
CA LYS A 10 14.20 18.46 -12.50
C LYS A 10 13.30 19.45 -11.75
N ARG A 11 11.99 19.20 -11.73
CA ARG A 11 10.99 20.02 -11.03
C ARG A 11 9.91 19.16 -10.37
N HIS A 12 9.16 19.77 -9.47
CA HIS A 12 8.02 19.14 -8.83
C HIS A 12 6.86 19.05 -9.82
N GLN A 13 6.26 17.87 -9.92
CA GLN A 13 5.22 17.55 -10.89
C GLN A 13 4.16 16.68 -10.28
N LEU A 14 2.98 16.70 -10.89
CA LEU A 14 1.93 15.73 -10.61
C LEU A 14 2.35 14.33 -11.08
N HIS A 15 2.18 13.36 -10.19
CA HIS A 15 2.42 11.95 -10.47
C HIS A 15 1.15 11.13 -10.24
N LYS A 16 0.89 10.22 -11.18
CA LYS A 16 -0.08 9.13 -11.01
C LYS A 16 0.53 8.08 -10.10
N VAL A 17 -0.17 7.78 -9.01
CA VAL A 17 0.25 6.77 -8.04
C VAL A 17 -0.44 5.45 -8.36
N THR A 18 0.31 4.37 -8.46
CA THR A 18 -0.20 3.01 -8.64
C THR A 18 0.52 2.05 -7.71
N GLN A 19 -0.11 0.93 -7.37
CA GLN A 19 0.57 -0.13 -6.64
C GLN A 19 1.45 -0.94 -7.60
N TYR A 20 2.71 -1.16 -7.23
CA TYR A 20 3.58 -2.07 -7.97
C TYR A 20 3.16 -3.53 -7.77
N LYS A 21 3.02 -4.26 -8.87
CA LYS A 21 2.86 -5.71 -8.88
C LYS A 21 4.08 -6.34 -9.56
N LYS A 22 4.60 -7.43 -8.99
CA LYS A 22 5.67 -8.20 -9.62
C LYS A 22 5.15 -8.83 -10.92
N GLY A 23 5.89 -8.68 -12.01
CA GLY A 23 5.60 -9.36 -13.28
C GLY A 23 5.88 -10.86 -13.25
N LYS A 24 5.53 -11.56 -14.34
CA LYS A 24 5.87 -12.96 -14.57
C LYS A 24 7.40 -13.13 -14.64
N ASP A 25 7.92 -14.19 -14.02
CA ASP A 25 9.34 -14.50 -14.09
C ASP A 25 9.72 -15.02 -15.50
N SER A 26 10.84 -14.54 -16.04
CA SER A 26 11.33 -14.94 -17.37
C SER A 26 12.05 -16.29 -17.33
N LEU A 27 11.75 -17.18 -18.29
CA LEU A 27 12.39 -18.50 -18.43
C LEU A 27 13.84 -18.41 -18.94
N TYR A 28 14.15 -17.38 -19.73
CA TYR A 28 15.47 -17.23 -20.37
C TYR A 28 16.51 -16.54 -19.48
N ALA A 29 16.11 -16.09 -18.28
CA ALA A 29 17.03 -15.55 -17.30
C ALA A 29 18.12 -16.58 -16.96
N GLN A 30 19.38 -16.14 -16.89
CA GLN A 30 20.53 -17.02 -16.67
C GLN A 30 20.35 -17.94 -15.43
N GLY A 31 19.81 -17.39 -14.34
CA GLY A 31 19.55 -18.15 -13.11
C GLY A 31 18.51 -19.26 -13.30
N LYS A 32 17.45 -19.00 -14.08
CA LYS A 32 16.42 -19.99 -14.38
C LYS A 32 16.95 -21.07 -15.32
N ARG A 33 17.65 -20.70 -16.40
CA ARG A 33 18.34 -21.66 -17.29
C ARG A 33 19.30 -22.60 -16.54
N ARG A 34 20.09 -22.04 -15.62
CA ARG A 34 20.99 -22.82 -14.76
C ARG A 34 20.23 -23.75 -13.80
N TYR A 35 19.13 -23.26 -13.22
CA TYR A 35 18.28 -24.07 -12.32
C TYR A 35 17.67 -25.25 -13.06
N ASP A 36 17.11 -25.02 -14.24
CA ASP A 36 16.43 -26.05 -15.03
C ASP A 36 17.41 -27.13 -15.51
N ARG A 37 18.60 -26.73 -15.98
CA ARG A 37 19.69 -27.67 -16.30
C ARG A 37 20.20 -28.44 -15.07
N LYS A 38 20.17 -27.84 -13.88
CA LYS A 38 20.55 -28.53 -12.65
C LYS A 38 19.49 -29.54 -12.22
N GLN A 39 18.22 -29.23 -12.47
CA GLN A 39 17.07 -30.03 -12.06
C GLN A 39 16.80 -31.22 -13.00
N SER A 40 17.32 -31.21 -14.23
CA SER A 40 17.14 -32.30 -15.18
C SER A 40 17.86 -33.59 -14.76
N GLY A 41 17.25 -34.74 -15.04
CA GLY A 41 17.79 -36.07 -14.69
C GLY A 41 17.27 -36.58 -13.35
N TYR A 42 17.99 -37.55 -12.78
CA TYR A 42 17.67 -38.13 -11.47
C TYR A 42 18.38 -37.35 -10.34
N GLY A 43 17.86 -37.43 -9.12
CA GLY A 43 18.45 -36.77 -7.94
C GLY A 43 17.52 -35.81 -7.19
N GLY A 44 16.25 -35.72 -7.58
CA GLY A 44 15.21 -35.00 -6.84
C GLY A 44 15.43 -33.49 -6.80
N GLN A 45 15.14 -32.87 -5.65
CA GLN A 45 15.16 -31.41 -5.51
C GLN A 45 16.59 -30.88 -5.26
N THR A 46 17.14 -30.12 -6.21
CA THR A 46 18.57 -29.73 -6.19
C THR A 46 18.90 -28.40 -5.47
N LYS A 47 17.88 -27.66 -5.03
CA LYS A 47 17.99 -26.36 -4.36
C LYS A 47 17.01 -26.24 -3.18
N PRO A 48 17.38 -25.54 -2.10
CA PRO A 48 16.56 -25.47 -0.91
C PRO A 48 15.25 -24.70 -1.15
N ILE A 49 14.15 -25.25 -0.62
CA ILE A 49 12.84 -24.58 -0.59
C ILE A 49 12.65 -23.97 0.79
N PHE A 50 12.44 -22.65 0.84
CA PHE A 50 12.22 -21.95 2.09
C PHE A 50 10.80 -22.18 2.64
N ARG A 51 10.70 -22.98 3.72
CA ARG A 51 9.40 -23.36 4.35
C ARG A 51 8.98 -22.47 5.52
N LYS A 52 9.92 -21.95 6.32
CA LYS A 52 9.64 -21.25 7.59
C LYS A 52 9.36 -19.74 7.40
N LYS A 53 8.24 -19.38 6.78
CA LYS A 53 7.85 -17.96 6.57
C LYS A 53 7.27 -17.32 7.84
N ALA A 54 8.00 -16.39 8.45
CA ALA A 54 7.56 -15.67 9.65
C ALA A 54 6.78 -14.37 9.38
N LYS A 55 7.01 -13.71 8.22
CA LYS A 55 6.40 -12.40 7.93
C LYS A 55 5.03 -12.57 7.26
N THR A 56 4.00 -11.98 7.88
CA THR A 56 2.60 -12.03 7.40
C THR A 56 2.28 -10.97 6.35
N THR A 57 2.98 -9.84 6.35
CA THR A 57 2.76 -8.72 5.42
C THR A 57 3.98 -8.47 4.54
N LYS A 58 3.80 -7.79 3.41
CA LYS A 58 4.88 -7.36 2.50
C LYS A 58 5.09 -5.84 2.61
N LYS A 59 6.25 -5.34 2.17
CA LYS A 59 6.43 -3.91 1.94
C LYS A 59 5.69 -3.53 0.67
N ILE A 60 4.82 -2.54 0.74
CA ILE A 60 4.09 -2.05 -0.43
C ILE A 60 4.98 -1.04 -1.14
N VAL A 61 5.12 -1.20 -2.45
CA VAL A 61 5.90 -0.28 -3.29
C VAL A 61 4.92 0.48 -4.16
N LEU A 62 4.99 1.80 -4.09
CA LEU A 62 4.26 2.69 -4.98
C LEU A 62 5.07 2.91 -6.24
N ARG A 63 4.39 2.85 -7.38
CA ARG A 63 4.90 3.29 -8.67
C ARG A 63 4.33 4.67 -8.96
N LEU A 64 5.21 5.66 -8.95
CA LEU A 64 4.93 7.06 -9.27
C LEU A 64 5.28 7.29 -10.74
N GLU A 65 4.27 7.62 -11.54
CA GLU A 65 4.43 7.91 -12.96
C GLU A 65 4.18 9.41 -13.21
N CYS A 66 5.16 10.11 -13.77
CA CYS A 66 5.04 11.54 -14.06
C CYS A 66 3.97 11.76 -15.14
N VAL A 67 3.05 12.70 -14.89
CA VAL A 67 1.92 13.00 -15.79
C VAL A 67 2.37 13.74 -17.06
N GLU A 68 3.55 14.36 -17.04
CA GLU A 68 4.05 15.08 -18.21
C GLU A 68 4.19 14.17 -19.44
N PRO A 69 3.62 14.58 -20.59
CA PRO A 69 3.57 13.75 -21.79
C PRO A 69 4.96 13.38 -22.30
N ASN A 70 5.93 14.28 -22.16
CA ASN A 70 7.30 14.12 -22.67
C ASN A 70 8.19 13.28 -21.75
N CYS A 71 7.82 13.07 -20.49
CA CYS A 71 8.71 12.48 -19.49
C CYS A 71 8.37 11.02 -19.16
N ARG A 72 7.09 10.76 -18.84
CA ARG A 72 6.51 9.46 -18.39
C ARG A 72 7.43 8.63 -17.48
N ALA A 73 8.26 9.31 -16.69
CA ALA A 73 9.26 8.67 -15.86
C ALA A 73 8.57 7.94 -14.70
N LYS A 74 9.09 6.76 -14.37
CA LYS A 74 8.56 5.90 -13.33
C LYS A 74 9.56 5.84 -12.18
N ARG A 75 9.09 6.07 -10.96
CA ARG A 75 9.86 5.94 -9.72
C ARG A 75 9.17 4.95 -8.78
N MET A 76 9.96 4.06 -8.18
CA MET A 76 9.48 3.14 -7.15
C MET A 76 9.78 3.69 -5.76
N VAL A 77 8.75 3.79 -4.90
CA VAL A 77 8.88 4.27 -3.52
C VAL A 77 8.32 3.20 -2.57
N PRO A 78 9.17 2.57 -1.74
CA PRO A 78 8.71 1.62 -0.73
C PRO A 78 8.12 2.33 0.49
N ILE A 79 6.98 1.86 0.98
CA ILE A 79 6.38 2.28 2.26
C ILE A 79 6.72 1.22 3.33
N LYS A 80 6.54 1.58 4.61
CA LYS A 80 6.50 0.64 5.73
C LYS A 80 5.44 -0.45 5.51
N ARG A 81 5.57 -1.58 6.21
CA ARG A 81 4.63 -2.70 6.09
C ARG A 81 3.30 -2.32 6.76
N CYS A 82 2.19 -2.61 6.08
CA CYS A 82 0.82 -2.42 6.57
C CYS A 82 -0.01 -3.66 6.25
N LYS A 83 -1.03 -3.94 7.06
CA LYS A 83 -1.96 -5.07 6.86
C LYS A 83 -3.01 -4.75 5.80
N HIS A 84 -3.64 -3.59 5.93
CA HIS A 84 -4.63 -3.07 4.99
C HIS A 84 -4.03 -1.84 4.31
N PHE A 85 -4.18 -1.78 2.99
CA PHE A 85 -3.70 -0.67 2.17
C PHE A 85 -4.70 -0.41 1.07
N GLU A 86 -5.24 0.80 1.07
CA GLU A 86 -6.20 1.28 0.10
C GLU A 86 -5.64 2.54 -0.54
N LEU A 87 -5.75 2.62 -1.87
CA LEU A 87 -5.28 3.76 -2.63
C LEU A 87 -6.49 4.61 -3.03
N GLY A 88 -6.55 5.85 -2.56
CA GLY A 88 -7.66 6.76 -2.88
C GLY A 88 -8.94 6.53 -2.08
N GLY A 89 -8.84 5.97 -0.88
CA GLY A 89 -10.00 5.84 0.02
C GLY A 89 -10.55 7.19 0.48
N ASP A 90 -11.77 7.17 0.99
CA ASP A 90 -12.47 8.38 1.42
C ASP A 90 -11.71 9.10 2.53
N LYS A 91 -11.66 10.42 2.39
CA LYS A 91 -11.13 11.26 3.45
C LYS A 91 -12.03 11.13 4.68
N LYS A 92 -11.42 10.82 5.82
CA LYS A 92 -12.14 10.86 7.10
C LYS A 92 -12.68 12.27 7.32
N ARG A 93 -14.00 12.41 7.42
CA ARG A 93 -14.65 13.68 7.75
C ARG A 93 -14.24 14.09 9.16
N LYS A 94 -13.92 15.37 9.36
CA LYS A 94 -13.85 15.93 10.72
C LYS A 94 -15.27 15.97 11.25
N VAL A 95 -15.56 15.19 12.29
CA VAL A 95 -16.83 15.32 13.00
C VAL A 95 -16.82 16.69 13.67
N SER A 96 -17.65 17.62 13.18
CA SER A 96 -17.95 18.85 13.90
C SER A 96 -18.63 18.44 15.20
N LYS A 97 -17.98 18.69 16.34
CA LYS A 97 -18.65 18.64 17.64
C LYS A 97 -19.64 19.80 17.67
N HIS A 98 -20.82 19.62 17.07
CA HIS A 98 -21.92 20.54 17.30
C HIS A 98 -22.25 20.48 18.78
N LYS A 99 -22.20 21.64 19.41
CA LYS A 99 -22.60 21.93 20.78
C LYS A 99 -24.08 21.55 20.90
N LEU A 100 -24.37 20.34 21.36
CA LEU A 100 -25.71 19.94 21.77
C LEU A 100 -26.02 20.71 23.05
N SER A 101 -26.66 21.87 22.92
CA SER A 101 -27.56 22.35 23.97
C SER A 101 -28.77 21.44 23.97
N PHE A 102 -28.63 20.28 24.59
CA PHE A 102 -29.73 19.37 24.87
C PHE A 102 -30.39 19.91 26.14
N GLN A 103 -31.56 20.56 26.00
CA GLN A 103 -32.43 20.78 27.14
C GLN A 103 -32.80 19.41 27.70
N LEU A 104 -32.45 19.21 28.97
CA LEU A 104 -32.71 17.99 29.73
C LEU A 104 -34.19 17.63 29.68
N SER A 105 -34.51 16.44 29.19
CA SER A 105 -35.47 15.59 29.88
C SER A 105 -34.68 14.38 30.41
N THR A 106 -34.55 14.35 31.73
CA THR A 106 -34.04 13.21 32.50
C THR A 106 -34.82 11.96 32.11
N GLU A 107 -34.16 10.85 31.70
CA GLU A 107 -34.61 9.45 31.92
C GLU A 107 -33.79 8.37 31.18
N THR A 108 -32.86 8.65 30.25
CA THR A 108 -32.25 7.57 29.41
C THR A 108 -30.74 7.30 29.59
N LEU A 109 -30.13 7.75 30.69
CA LEU A 109 -28.67 7.78 30.87
C LEU A 109 -27.94 6.47 31.27
N LEU A 110 -28.55 5.28 31.19
CA LEU A 110 -27.85 4.05 31.58
C LEU A 110 -27.56 3.03 30.47
N PHE A 111 -28.14 3.16 29.27
CA PHE A 111 -28.01 2.11 28.25
C PHE A 111 -26.93 2.31 27.17
N LEU A 112 -26.30 3.48 27.07
CA LEU A 112 -25.38 3.80 25.95
C LEU A 112 -23.89 3.88 26.31
N ALA A 113 -23.49 3.52 27.53
CA ALA A 113 -22.08 3.50 27.91
C ALA A 113 -21.29 2.30 27.36
N TYR A 114 -21.96 1.25 26.84
CA TYR A 114 -21.29 -0.04 26.58
C TYR A 114 -20.67 -0.22 25.18
N VAL A 115 -20.87 0.70 24.22
CA VAL A 115 -20.48 0.43 22.83
C VAL A 115 -19.67 1.58 22.21
N TYR A 116 -18.55 2.00 22.81
CA TYR A 116 -17.61 2.89 22.10
C TYR A 116 -16.14 2.75 22.56
N SER A 117 -15.46 1.69 22.13
CA SER A 117 -13.99 1.67 22.06
C SER A 117 -13.44 0.61 21.12
N ALA A 118 -13.47 0.88 19.82
CA ALA A 118 -12.72 0.09 18.82
C ALA A 118 -12.42 0.90 17.54
N SER A 119 -11.69 2.02 17.63
CA SER A 119 -11.22 2.76 16.45
C SER A 119 -9.84 2.27 16.00
N GLY A 120 -9.86 1.30 15.08
CA GLY A 120 -8.70 0.73 14.41
C GLY A 120 -7.89 1.74 13.59
N LYS A 121 -6.57 1.67 13.76
CA LYS A 121 -5.54 2.47 13.08
C LYS A 121 -5.51 2.14 11.57
N GLY A 122 -6.13 2.99 10.76
CA GLY A 122 -5.98 3.00 9.29
C GLY A 122 -5.05 4.12 8.85
N CYS A 123 -3.98 3.80 8.14
CA CYS A 123 -3.12 4.79 7.47
C CYS A 123 -3.78 5.19 6.14
N VAL A 124 -4.58 6.25 6.16
CA VAL A 124 -5.18 6.84 4.96
C VAL A 124 -4.25 7.96 4.49
N PHE A 125 -3.59 7.78 3.34
CA PHE A 125 -2.91 8.88 2.66
C PHE A 125 -3.93 9.57 1.76
N ALA A 126 -4.58 10.59 2.31
CA ALA A 126 -5.41 11.52 1.55
C ALA A 126 -4.50 12.35 0.64
N LEU A 127 -4.80 12.33 -0.66
CA LEU A 127 -4.05 13.04 -1.69
C LEU A 127 -4.96 14.03 -2.39
N GLU A 128 -4.79 15.31 -2.08
CA GLU A 128 -5.40 16.41 -2.83
C GLU A 128 -4.32 17.33 -3.43
N PRO A 129 -4.69 18.13 -4.46
CA PRO A 129 -3.77 18.76 -5.41
C PRO A 129 -2.84 19.82 -4.81
#